data_AF-A0A914FYR8-F1
#
_entry.id   AF-A0A914FYR8-F1
#
_cell.length_a   1.000
_cell.length_b   1.000
_cell.length_c   1.000
_cell.angle_alpha   90.00
_cell.angle_beta   90.00
_cell.angle_gamma   90.00
#
_symmetry.space_group_name_H-M   'P 1'
#
loop_
_entity.id
_entity.type
_entity.pdbx_description
1 polymer ?
#
loop_
_entity_poly.entity_id
_entity_poly.type
_entity_poly.pdbx_seq_one_letter_code
_entity_poly.pdbx_strand_id
1 'polypeptide(L)'
;MDPSFYLTLSRKDYPNSIIWPGHFTPVPVYSFQWVEEDLFNYLRCPRALELNVLIPQTSEFAAFVAKYLSLLAYLINYSGLALTNSSSYANLNIAYRICDCILCEEAVGLPLSLWASNITQRCHEFLSDRYGQYRGIRSNSVYNGINIGEESRRTFSGKLIWEILDRFQAKLDNHFNPTVNPWINEKVYHVYSAHDTSLMQFSSVLGFNTVNFEADLEPDTSDALTMEFWVDENDNSTVIKVLHFRRDNLIPLDISKLIPGCENTSDGCSLEQFAAKSEPYRIIGTFNEFCASSIYSTPEFKISSKH
;
A
#
# COMPACT_ATOMS: atom_id res chain seq x y z
N MET A 1 27.51 10.60 -9.12
CA MET A 1 28.44 9.66 -9.77
C MET A 1 28.81 10.23 -11.12
N ASP A 2 30.09 10.17 -11.48
CA ASP A 2 30.59 10.69 -12.76
C ASP A 2 29.97 9.90 -13.94
N PRO A 3 29.25 10.55 -14.87
CA PRO A 3 28.64 9.89 -16.02
C PRO A 3 29.65 9.24 -16.97
N SER A 4 30.94 9.62 -16.89
CA SER A 4 32.00 9.08 -17.74
C SER A 4 32.41 7.63 -17.40
N PHE A 5 31.87 7.05 -16.32
CA PHE A 5 32.12 5.65 -15.95
C PHE A 5 31.38 4.63 -16.82
N TYR A 6 30.35 5.08 -17.55
CA TYR A 6 29.60 4.27 -18.51
C TYR A 6 30.04 4.61 -19.94
N LEU A 7 31.32 4.36 -20.25
CA LEU A 7 31.78 4.44 -21.63
C LEU A 7 31.22 3.26 -22.43
N THR A 8 30.24 3.59 -23.27
CA THR A 8 29.77 2.81 -24.41
C THR A 8 30.94 2.28 -25.22
N LEU A 9 31.17 0.96 -25.22
CA LEU A 9 31.78 0.17 -26.29
C LEU A 9 31.64 -1.32 -25.92
N SER A 10 30.77 -2.03 -26.64
CA SER A 10 30.25 -3.39 -26.39
C SER A 10 29.18 -3.47 -25.30
N ARG A 11 28.09 -4.20 -25.57
CA ARG A 11 26.90 -4.43 -24.72
C ARG A 11 27.23 -5.09 -23.37
N LYS A 12 27.89 -4.38 -22.48
CA LYS A 12 28.16 -4.82 -21.11
C LYS A 12 27.80 -3.70 -20.17
N ASP A 13 26.68 -3.86 -19.49
CA ASP A 13 26.12 -2.89 -18.54
C ASP A 13 26.88 -2.87 -17.20
N TYR A 14 28.15 -3.27 -17.18
CA TYR A 14 28.96 -3.37 -15.96
C TYR A 14 30.40 -2.87 -16.20
N PRO A 15 31.07 -2.29 -15.18
CA PRO A 15 32.43 -1.81 -15.29
C PRO A 15 33.42 -2.91 -15.71
N ASN A 16 34.30 -2.62 -16.68
CA ASN A 16 35.41 -3.51 -17.05
C ASN A 16 36.59 -3.35 -16.07
N SER A 17 36.40 -3.80 -14.82
CA SER A 17 37.38 -3.69 -13.73
C SER A 17 37.57 -5.04 -13.04
N ILE A 18 38.82 -5.39 -12.70
CA ILE A 18 39.16 -6.61 -11.95
C ILE A 18 38.62 -6.62 -10.52
N ILE A 19 38.27 -5.43 -9.99
CA ILE A 19 37.68 -5.26 -8.66
C ILE A 19 36.16 -5.45 -8.71
N TRP A 20 35.54 -5.31 -9.89
CA TRP A 20 34.11 -5.50 -10.05
C TRP A 20 33.76 -6.99 -9.99
N PRO A 21 32.78 -7.41 -9.16
CA PRO A 21 32.36 -8.80 -9.11
C PRO A 21 31.93 -9.31 -10.48
N GLY A 22 32.45 -10.47 -10.88
CA GLY A 22 31.97 -11.15 -12.08
C GLY A 22 30.47 -11.42 -11.98
N HIS A 23 29.73 -11.23 -13.07
CA HIS A 23 28.29 -11.48 -13.19
C HIS A 23 27.36 -10.54 -12.42
N PHE A 24 27.86 -9.41 -11.90
CA PHE A 24 27.02 -8.38 -11.30
C PHE A 24 26.79 -7.21 -12.27
N THR A 25 25.52 -6.87 -12.53
CA THR A 25 25.13 -5.68 -13.28
C THR A 25 24.49 -4.69 -12.30
N PRO A 26 25.05 -3.48 -12.11
CA PRO A 26 24.47 -2.51 -11.22
C PRO A 26 23.16 -1.98 -11.83
N VAL A 27 22.07 -2.09 -11.07
CA VAL A 27 20.78 -1.47 -11.42
C VAL A 27 20.56 -0.30 -10.45
N PRO A 28 20.33 0.92 -10.95
CA PRO A 28 20.09 2.05 -10.07
C PRO A 28 18.78 1.87 -9.30
N VAL A 29 18.86 1.94 -7.98
CA VAL A 29 17.71 2.01 -7.08
C VAL A 29 17.57 3.45 -6.62
N TYR A 30 16.51 4.12 -7.07
CA TYR A 30 16.20 5.47 -6.64
C TYR A 30 15.47 5.41 -5.30
N SER A 31 15.97 6.17 -4.33
CA SER A 31 15.31 6.36 -3.05
C SER A 31 15.28 7.85 -2.72
N PHE A 32 14.24 8.25 -2.00
CA PHE A 32 14.11 9.59 -1.46
C PHE A 32 14.45 9.56 0.02
N GLN A 33 14.86 10.71 0.57
CA GLN A 33 14.90 10.83 2.03
C GLN A 33 13.47 10.64 2.55
N TRP A 34 13.32 9.97 3.69
CA TRP A 34 12.01 9.73 4.30
C TRP A 34 11.17 11.02 4.41
N VAL A 35 11.82 12.14 4.73
CA VAL A 35 11.20 13.45 4.87
C VAL A 35 10.81 14.15 3.57
N GLU A 36 11.19 13.61 2.41
CA GLU A 36 10.87 14.12 1.07
C GLU A 36 9.96 13.17 0.28
N GLU A 37 9.73 11.97 0.82
CA GLU A 37 8.95 10.91 0.22
C GLU A 37 7.47 11.18 0.48
N ASP A 38 6.66 11.23 -0.57
CA ASP A 38 5.23 11.56 -0.49
C ASP A 38 4.35 10.42 -1.05
N LEU A 39 4.92 9.33 -1.56
CA LEU A 39 4.18 8.20 -2.15
C LEU A 39 3.80 7.16 -1.10
N PHE A 40 4.67 6.93 -0.11
CA PHE A 40 4.50 5.94 0.95
C PHE A 40 4.50 6.56 2.36
N ASN A 41 5.02 7.77 2.54
CA ASN A 41 5.14 8.43 3.85
C ASN A 41 3.99 9.42 4.11
N TYR A 42 2.89 8.85 4.59
CA TYR A 42 1.71 9.59 5.03
C TYR A 42 1.94 10.47 6.28
N LEU A 43 3.02 10.29 7.05
CA LEU A 43 3.25 11.07 8.28
C LEU A 43 3.52 12.55 7.99
N ARG A 44 3.89 12.89 6.74
CA ARG A 44 4.02 14.28 6.28
C ARG A 44 2.69 14.96 6.02
N CYS A 45 1.59 14.20 5.99
CA CYS A 45 0.28 14.70 5.65
C CYS A 45 -0.49 15.06 6.93
N PRO A 46 -0.69 16.36 7.26
CA PRO A 46 -1.48 16.74 8.45
C PRO A 46 -2.86 16.10 8.47
N ARG A 47 -3.51 16.01 7.31
CA ARG A 47 -4.77 15.28 7.13
C ARG A 47 -4.72 13.81 7.60
N ALA A 48 -3.61 13.11 7.37
CA ALA A 48 -3.39 11.75 7.90
C ALA A 48 -3.25 11.74 9.43
N LEU A 49 -2.65 12.78 10.01
CA LEU A 49 -2.54 12.92 11.46
C LEU A 49 -3.91 13.19 12.11
N GLU A 50 -4.78 13.93 11.43
CA GLU A 50 -6.17 14.12 11.87
C GLU A 50 -6.94 12.79 11.84
N LEU A 51 -6.76 11.96 10.81
CA LEU A 51 -7.32 10.61 10.78
C LEU A 51 -6.85 9.77 11.98
N ASN A 52 -5.57 9.85 12.37
CA ASN A 52 -5.06 9.15 13.56
C ASN A 52 -5.74 9.60 14.88
N VAL A 53 -6.36 10.77 14.91
CA VAL A 53 -7.15 11.26 16.05
C VAL A 53 -8.62 10.81 15.97
N LEU A 54 -9.18 10.74 14.76
CA LEU A 54 -10.57 10.36 14.53
C LEU A 54 -10.80 8.84 14.59
N ILE A 55 -9.88 8.04 14.04
CA ILE A 55 -9.99 6.57 14.00
C ILE A 55 -10.23 5.97 15.39
N PRO A 56 -9.50 6.36 16.46
CA PRO A 56 -9.73 5.85 17.81
C PRO A 56 -11.12 6.14 18.39
N GLN A 57 -11.87 7.08 17.80
CA GLN A 57 -13.21 7.46 18.23
C GLN A 57 -14.31 6.63 17.54
N THR A 58 -13.95 5.80 16.56
CA THR A 58 -14.90 4.98 15.81
C THR A 58 -15.34 3.73 16.59
N SER A 59 -16.56 3.27 16.34
CA SER A 59 -17.08 2.04 16.95
C SER A 59 -16.28 0.80 16.56
N GLU A 60 -15.75 0.79 15.34
CA GLU A 60 -14.97 -0.31 14.77
C GLU A 60 -13.61 -0.42 15.48
N PHE A 61 -12.96 0.72 15.77
CA PHE A 61 -11.74 0.73 16.58
C PHE A 61 -12.00 0.30 18.03
N ALA A 62 -13.11 0.75 18.63
CA ALA A 62 -13.49 0.32 19.98
C ALA A 62 -13.73 -1.20 20.05
N ALA A 63 -14.42 -1.77 19.05
CA ALA A 63 -14.64 -3.21 18.93
C ALA A 63 -13.32 -3.98 18.73
N PHE A 64 -12.40 -3.46 17.93
CA PHE A 64 -11.06 -4.02 17.75
C PHE A 64 -10.28 -4.05 19.07
N VAL A 65 -10.24 -2.95 19.83
CA VAL A 65 -9.59 -2.92 21.14
C VAL A 65 -10.22 -3.96 22.07
N ALA A 66 -11.56 -4.02 22.13
CA ALA A 66 -12.29 -4.96 22.97
C ALA A 66 -11.96 -6.43 22.63
N LYS A 67 -11.87 -6.78 21.34
CA LYS A 67 -11.52 -8.11 20.84
C LYS A 67 -10.16 -8.59 21.38
N TYR A 68 -9.18 -7.68 21.48
CA TYR A 68 -7.81 -8.04 21.85
C TYR A 68 -7.41 -7.70 23.29
N LEU A 69 -8.35 -7.27 24.15
CA LEU A 69 -8.05 -6.96 25.56
C LEU A 69 -7.37 -8.12 26.30
N SER A 70 -7.80 -9.37 26.06
CA SER A 70 -7.20 -10.54 26.70
C SER A 70 -5.81 -10.86 26.17
N LEU A 71 -5.51 -10.55 24.90
CA LEU A 71 -4.16 -10.68 24.35
C LEU A 71 -3.25 -9.62 24.97
N LEU A 72 -3.71 -8.37 25.04
CA LEU A 72 -2.99 -7.27 25.67
C LEU A 72 -2.64 -7.60 27.12
N ALA A 73 -3.61 -8.07 27.92
CA ALA A 73 -3.38 -8.47 29.30
C ALA A 73 -2.37 -9.62 29.43
N TYR A 74 -2.41 -10.59 28.52
CA TYR A 74 -1.46 -11.70 28.50
C TYR A 74 -0.04 -11.22 28.19
N LEU A 75 0.12 -10.39 27.15
CA LEU A 75 1.42 -9.86 26.73
C LEU A 75 2.11 -9.04 27.83
N ILE A 76 1.36 -8.26 28.61
CA ILE A 76 1.88 -7.52 29.77
C ILE A 76 2.56 -8.44 30.77
N ASN A 77 1.85 -9.50 31.15
CA ASN A 77 2.25 -10.36 32.23
C ASN A 77 3.57 -11.10 31.91
N TYR A 78 3.82 -11.38 30.62
CA TYR A 78 4.97 -12.18 30.18
C TYR A 78 6.11 -11.36 29.57
N SER A 79 5.84 -10.24 28.91
CA SER A 79 6.89 -9.44 28.27
C SER A 79 7.67 -8.55 29.23
N GLY A 80 7.14 -8.30 30.44
CA GLY A 80 7.72 -7.33 31.37
C GLY A 80 7.60 -5.87 30.90
N LEU A 81 6.97 -5.62 29.75
CA LEU A 81 6.66 -4.29 29.26
C LEU A 81 5.38 -3.80 29.95
N ALA A 82 5.51 -2.77 30.77
CA ALA A 82 4.35 -2.11 31.35
C ALA A 82 3.53 -1.45 30.23
N LEU A 83 2.23 -1.79 30.12
CA LEU A 83 1.32 -0.85 29.47
C LEU A 83 1.40 0.44 30.27
N THR A 84 1.59 1.53 29.54
CA THR A 84 1.39 2.83 30.16
C THR A 84 -0.11 2.98 30.37
N ASN A 85 -0.56 3.71 31.39
CA ASN A 85 -1.95 4.19 31.47
C ASN A 85 -2.31 5.15 30.32
N SER A 86 -1.48 5.23 29.28
CA SER A 86 -1.72 6.00 28.08
C SER A 86 -2.68 5.25 27.15
N SER A 87 -3.23 5.99 26.19
CA SER A 87 -4.30 5.58 25.27
C SER A 87 -4.19 4.14 24.75
N SER A 88 -5.32 3.50 24.43
CA SER A 88 -5.41 2.19 23.77
C SER A 88 -4.45 2.05 22.58
N TYR A 89 -4.18 3.15 21.87
CA TYR A 89 -3.24 3.24 20.75
C TYR A 89 -1.81 2.83 21.12
N ALA A 90 -1.29 3.29 22.26
CA ALA A 90 0.06 2.95 22.73
C ALA A 90 0.16 1.46 23.08
N ASN A 91 -0.88 0.92 23.70
CA ASN A 91 -0.91 -0.48 24.13
C ASN A 91 -0.97 -1.43 22.93
N LEU A 92 -1.72 -1.07 21.89
CA LEU A 92 -1.73 -1.78 20.61
C LEU A 92 -0.37 -1.76 19.91
N ASN A 93 0.39 -0.67 20.01
CA ASN A 93 1.76 -0.59 19.46
C ASN A 93 2.76 -1.47 20.19
N ILE A 94 2.63 -1.62 21.51
CA ILE A 94 3.43 -2.56 22.29
C ILE A 94 3.11 -3.99 21.85
N ALA A 95 1.83 -4.33 21.74
CA ALA A 95 1.40 -5.65 21.29
C ALA A 95 1.89 -5.98 19.88
N TYR A 96 1.84 -5.02 18.97
CA TYR A 96 2.42 -5.16 17.63
C TYR A 96 3.87 -5.59 17.68
N ARG A 97 4.72 -4.85 18.42
CA ARG A 97 6.14 -5.16 18.49
C ARG A 97 6.41 -6.55 19.05
N ILE A 98 5.68 -6.95 20.09
CA ILE A 98 5.87 -8.28 20.69
C ILE A 98 5.43 -9.37 19.72
N CYS A 99 4.25 -9.24 19.12
CA CYS A 99 3.74 -10.22 18.17
C CYS A 99 4.63 -10.34 16.93
N ASP A 100 5.04 -9.21 16.34
CA ASP A 100 5.96 -9.17 15.20
C ASP A 100 7.28 -9.90 15.51
N CYS A 101 7.89 -9.65 16.68
CA CYS A 101 9.09 -10.37 17.11
C CYS A 101 8.86 -11.89 17.23
N ILE A 102 7.75 -12.32 17.85
CA ILE A 102 7.43 -13.75 18.02
C ILE A 102 7.31 -14.43 16.65
N LEU A 103 6.58 -13.82 15.72
CA LEU A 103 6.38 -14.39 14.38
C LEU A 103 7.67 -14.40 13.56
N CYS A 104 8.51 -13.38 13.69
CA CYS A 104 9.83 -13.36 13.06
C CYS A 104 10.73 -14.49 13.57
N GLU A 105 10.80 -14.69 14.90
CA GLU A 105 11.58 -15.78 15.51
C GLU A 105 11.08 -17.15 15.03
N GLU A 106 9.77 -17.34 14.99
CA GLU A 106 9.16 -18.58 14.48
C GLU A 106 9.52 -18.82 13.01
N ALA A 107 9.40 -17.79 12.16
CA ALA A 107 9.64 -17.89 10.72
C ALA A 107 11.08 -18.30 10.37
N VAL A 108 12.06 -18.00 11.23
CA VAL A 108 13.46 -18.41 11.06
C VAL A 108 13.83 -19.66 11.86
N GLY A 109 12.85 -20.31 12.51
CA GLY A 109 13.06 -21.54 13.28
C GLY A 109 13.81 -21.34 14.60
N LEU A 110 13.78 -20.13 15.17
CA LEU A 110 14.33 -19.88 16.50
C LEU A 110 13.40 -20.44 17.57
N PRO A 111 13.95 -20.96 18.69
CA PRO A 111 13.14 -21.53 19.76
C PRO A 111 12.34 -20.45 20.47
N LEU A 112 11.02 -20.55 20.42
CA LEU A 112 10.12 -19.72 21.21
C LEU A 112 10.03 -20.20 22.66
N SER A 113 9.84 -19.25 23.58
CA SER A 113 9.43 -19.58 24.94
C SER A 113 8.02 -20.20 24.96
N LEU A 114 7.72 -21.03 25.97
CA LEU A 114 6.43 -21.73 26.06
C LEU A 114 5.22 -20.78 26.06
N TRP A 115 5.36 -19.59 26.67
CA TRP A 115 4.26 -18.63 26.71
C TRP A 115 4.04 -17.95 25.35
N ALA A 116 5.11 -17.76 24.56
CA ALA A 116 5.07 -17.13 23.24
C ALA A 116 4.49 -18.09 22.19
N SER A 117 4.90 -19.37 22.19
CA SER A 117 4.35 -20.38 21.29
C SER A 117 2.84 -20.57 21.45
N ASN A 118 2.30 -20.35 22.65
CA ASN A 118 0.87 -20.48 22.93
C ASN A 118 0.01 -19.36 22.33
N ILE A 119 0.62 -18.27 21.83
CA ILE A 119 -0.11 -17.10 21.32
C ILE A 119 0.19 -16.77 19.86
N THR A 120 1.06 -17.52 19.17
CA THR A 120 1.42 -17.29 17.76
C THR A 120 0.20 -17.06 16.87
N GLN A 121 -0.79 -17.96 16.93
CA GLN A 121 -2.02 -17.84 16.13
C GLN A 121 -2.79 -16.54 16.44
N ARG A 122 -2.87 -16.17 17.73
CA ARG A 122 -3.52 -14.93 18.15
C ARG A 122 -2.75 -13.68 17.71
N CYS A 123 -1.43 -13.81 17.58
CA CYS A 123 -0.58 -12.75 17.03
C CYS A 123 -0.82 -12.57 15.54
N HIS A 124 -0.88 -13.64 14.72
CA HIS A 124 -1.26 -13.52 13.30
C HIS A 124 -2.62 -12.81 13.13
N GLU A 125 -3.64 -13.25 13.88
CA GLU A 125 -4.96 -12.64 13.83
C GLU A 125 -4.91 -11.16 14.26
N PHE A 126 -4.18 -10.84 15.33
CA PHE A 126 -4.05 -9.48 15.84
C PHE A 126 -3.40 -8.55 14.82
N LEU A 127 -2.29 -8.97 14.21
CA LEU A 127 -1.53 -8.14 13.30
C LEU A 127 -2.33 -7.84 12.02
N SER A 128 -3.03 -8.84 11.48
CA SER A 128 -3.91 -8.65 10.34
C SER A 128 -5.07 -7.68 10.64
N ASP A 129 -5.82 -7.93 11.73
CA ASP A 129 -6.94 -7.07 12.12
C ASP A 129 -6.48 -5.64 12.43
N ARG A 130 -5.32 -5.52 13.10
CA ARG A 130 -4.75 -4.23 13.49
C ARG A 130 -4.63 -3.35 12.28
N TYR A 131 -4.14 -3.85 11.15
CA TYR A 131 -3.92 -3.00 10.01
C TYR A 131 -5.19 -2.29 9.51
N GLY A 132 -6.26 -3.05 9.27
CA GLY A 132 -7.52 -2.51 8.76
C GLY A 132 -8.20 -1.54 9.74
N GLN A 133 -8.07 -1.80 11.04
CA GLN A 133 -8.75 -1.04 12.09
C GLN A 133 -7.91 0.17 12.57
N TYR A 134 -6.61 -0.02 12.77
CA TYR A 134 -5.68 1.01 13.22
C TYR A 134 -5.44 2.07 12.14
N ARG A 135 -5.56 1.72 10.85
CA ARG A 135 -5.53 2.68 9.73
C ARG A 135 -6.91 3.20 9.35
N GLY A 136 -7.98 2.76 10.01
CA GLY A 136 -9.34 3.20 9.70
C GLY A 136 -9.87 2.73 8.34
N ILE A 137 -9.13 1.92 7.59
CA ILE A 137 -9.50 1.44 6.25
C ILE A 137 -10.86 0.73 6.26
N ARG A 138 -11.14 -0.02 7.33
CA ARG A 138 -12.39 -0.75 7.54
C ARG A 138 -13.50 0.08 8.19
N SER A 139 -13.24 1.35 8.50
CA SER A 139 -14.23 2.20 9.15
C SER A 139 -15.28 2.66 8.14
N ASN A 140 -16.56 2.53 8.52
CA ASN A 140 -17.68 3.14 7.82
C ASN A 140 -18.20 4.39 8.54
N SER A 141 -17.50 4.81 9.60
CA SER A 141 -17.84 6.02 10.35
C SER A 141 -17.71 7.25 9.46
N VAL A 142 -18.66 8.17 9.61
CA VAL A 142 -18.70 9.44 8.89
C VAL A 142 -18.45 10.57 9.87
N TYR A 143 -17.49 11.44 9.54
CA TYR A 143 -17.17 12.64 10.29
C TYR A 143 -17.24 13.85 9.37
N ASN A 144 -18.06 14.85 9.71
CA ASN A 144 -18.27 16.05 8.87
C ASN A 144 -18.62 15.73 7.39
N GLY A 145 -19.36 14.64 7.15
CA GLY A 145 -19.72 14.19 5.79
C GLY A 145 -18.60 13.43 5.06
N ILE A 146 -17.44 13.23 5.68
CA ILE A 146 -16.32 12.45 5.15
C ILE A 146 -16.39 11.03 5.73
N ASN A 147 -16.39 10.02 4.86
CA ASN A 147 -16.24 8.63 5.28
C ASN A 147 -14.77 8.37 5.67
N ILE A 148 -14.52 7.95 6.91
CA ILE A 148 -13.17 7.76 7.45
C ILE A 148 -12.40 6.70 6.66
N GLY A 149 -13.02 5.57 6.30
CA GLY A 149 -12.35 4.50 5.58
C GLY A 149 -12.00 4.86 4.14
N GLU A 150 -12.85 5.61 3.44
CA GLU A 150 -12.54 6.17 2.12
C GLU A 150 -11.40 7.19 2.20
N GLU A 151 -11.46 8.10 3.18
CA GLU A 151 -10.44 9.14 3.37
C GLU A 151 -9.09 8.54 3.77
N SER A 152 -9.08 7.50 4.60
CA SER A 152 -7.89 6.70 4.90
C SER A 152 -7.29 6.10 3.63
N ARG A 153 -8.09 5.43 2.80
CA ARG A 153 -7.64 4.84 1.52
C ARG A 153 -7.06 5.89 0.59
N ARG A 154 -7.76 7.01 0.41
CA ARG A 154 -7.32 8.18 -0.37
C ARG A 154 -5.98 8.72 0.12
N THR A 155 -5.83 8.88 1.44
CA THR A 155 -4.64 9.47 2.06
C THR A 155 -3.42 8.55 2.02
N PHE A 156 -3.60 7.24 2.26
CA PHE A 156 -2.47 6.32 2.42
C PHE A 156 -2.02 5.65 1.12
N SER A 157 -2.90 5.43 0.15
CA SER A 157 -2.52 4.77 -1.12
C SER A 157 -3.22 5.31 -2.37
N GLY A 158 -4.09 6.30 -2.22
CA GLY A 158 -4.71 6.99 -3.35
C GLY A 158 -3.67 7.55 -4.32
N LYS A 159 -2.59 8.15 -3.79
CA LYS A 159 -1.51 8.67 -4.63
C LYS A 159 -0.81 7.56 -5.43
N LEU A 160 -0.53 6.41 -4.83
CA LEU A 160 0.16 5.31 -5.51
C LEU A 160 -0.67 4.74 -6.66
N ILE A 161 -1.97 4.49 -6.44
CA ILE A 161 -2.81 3.97 -7.52
C ILE A 161 -2.95 4.96 -8.67
N TRP A 162 -3.08 6.25 -8.37
CA TRP A 162 -3.15 7.29 -9.41
C TRP A 162 -1.82 7.51 -10.12
N GLU A 163 -0.68 7.38 -9.44
CA GLU A 163 0.63 7.39 -10.11
C GLU A 163 0.75 6.25 -11.13
N ILE A 164 0.28 5.04 -10.77
CA ILE A 164 0.28 3.89 -11.67
C ILE A 164 -0.67 4.12 -12.86
N LEU A 165 -1.87 4.63 -12.62
CA LEU A 165 -2.84 4.94 -13.67
C LEU A 165 -2.34 6.04 -14.62
N ASP A 166 -1.72 7.09 -14.09
CA ASP A 166 -1.11 8.16 -14.89
C ASP A 166 0.03 7.62 -15.77
N ARG A 167 0.80 6.64 -15.27
CA ARG A 167 1.83 5.95 -16.06
C ARG A 167 1.22 5.12 -17.19
N PHE A 168 0.14 4.39 -16.93
CA PHE A 168 -0.56 3.65 -17.97
C PHE A 168 -1.15 4.57 -19.03
N GLN A 169 -1.79 5.68 -18.61
CA GLN A 169 -2.30 6.69 -19.53
C GLN A 169 -1.18 7.31 -20.37
N ALA A 170 -0.06 7.71 -19.76
CA ALA A 170 1.07 8.27 -20.49
C ALA A 170 1.69 7.25 -21.47
N LYS A 171 1.66 5.95 -21.14
CA LYS A 171 2.10 4.88 -22.03
C LYS A 171 1.14 4.71 -23.21
N LEU A 172 -0.16 4.78 -22.97
CA LEU A 172 -1.20 4.72 -24.00
C LEU A 172 -1.10 5.92 -24.95
N ASP A 173 -0.94 7.14 -24.42
CA ASP A 173 -0.77 8.35 -25.21
C ASP A 173 0.45 8.26 -26.13
N ASN A 174 1.56 7.71 -25.61
CA ASN A 174 2.77 7.47 -26.40
C ASN A 174 2.63 6.37 -27.44
N HIS A 175 1.83 5.34 -27.16
CA HIS A 175 1.56 4.27 -28.12
C HIS A 175 0.90 4.86 -29.39
N PHE A 176 -0.03 5.80 -29.25
CA PHE A 176 -0.65 6.49 -30.38
C PHE A 176 0.13 7.71 -30.89
N ASN A 177 0.93 8.36 -30.05
CA ASN A 177 1.78 9.48 -30.42
C ASN A 177 3.11 9.45 -29.63
N PRO A 178 4.17 8.82 -30.18
CA PRO A 178 5.44 8.57 -29.47
C PRO A 178 6.21 9.79 -28.97
N THR A 179 5.77 11.01 -29.32
CA THR A 179 6.43 12.27 -28.97
C THR A 179 5.82 12.98 -27.77
N VAL A 180 4.65 12.56 -27.29
CA VAL A 180 3.91 13.28 -26.23
C VAL A 180 4.65 13.23 -24.89
N ASN A 181 5.20 12.07 -24.52
CA ASN A 181 5.83 11.87 -23.22
C ASN A 181 7.14 11.06 -23.32
N PRO A 182 8.23 11.62 -23.88
CA PRO A 182 9.41 10.84 -24.25
C PRO A 182 10.05 10.03 -23.12
N TRP A 183 9.95 10.48 -21.86
CA TRP A 183 10.60 9.82 -20.72
C TRP A 183 10.03 8.42 -20.42
N ILE A 184 8.75 8.16 -20.72
CA ILE A 184 8.09 6.87 -20.45
C ILE A 184 8.10 5.93 -21.67
N ASN A 185 8.43 6.45 -22.87
CA ASN A 185 8.33 5.71 -24.12
C ASN A 185 9.12 4.39 -24.09
N GLU A 186 10.34 4.41 -23.58
CA GLU A 186 11.21 3.23 -23.50
C GLU A 186 11.06 2.45 -22.18
N LYS A 187 10.24 2.93 -21.24
CA LYS A 187 10.04 2.28 -19.94
C LYS A 187 9.02 1.16 -20.09
N VAL A 188 9.45 -0.07 -19.85
CA VAL A 188 8.61 -1.29 -19.91
C VAL A 188 8.28 -1.85 -18.54
N TYR A 189 8.98 -1.42 -17.50
CA TYR A 189 8.83 -1.94 -16.15
C TYR A 189 9.15 -0.86 -15.11
N HIS A 190 8.36 -0.83 -14.05
CA HIS A 190 8.54 0.07 -12.91
C HIS A 190 8.31 -0.71 -11.62
N VAL A 191 9.20 -0.55 -10.65
CA VAL A 191 9.20 -1.34 -9.40
C VAL A 191 9.19 -0.41 -8.22
N TYR A 192 8.24 -0.65 -7.32
CA TYR A 192 8.20 -0.03 -6.01
C TYR A 192 8.61 -1.05 -4.97
N SER A 193 9.81 -0.93 -4.41
CA SER A 193 10.22 -1.71 -3.24
C SER A 193 9.71 -1.00 -1.99
N ALA A 194 8.79 -1.65 -1.28
CA ALA A 194 8.04 -1.04 -0.19
C ALA A 194 7.86 -2.01 1.00
N HIS A 195 6.88 -1.75 1.86
CA HIS A 195 6.61 -2.54 3.05
C HIS A 195 5.37 -3.42 2.88
N ASP A 196 5.24 -4.43 3.74
CA ASP A 196 4.00 -5.18 4.01
C ASP A 196 2.78 -4.25 4.10
N THR A 197 2.92 -3.18 4.88
CA THR A 197 1.92 -2.15 5.08
C THR A 197 1.57 -1.42 3.78
N SER A 198 2.47 -1.33 2.80
CA SER A 198 2.19 -0.75 1.50
C SER A 198 1.33 -1.68 0.65
N LEU A 199 1.61 -2.99 0.64
CA LEU A 199 0.77 -3.98 -0.07
C LEU A 199 -0.64 -4.07 0.51
N MET A 200 -0.75 -4.04 1.85
CA MET A 200 -2.06 -4.07 2.51
C MET A 200 -2.89 -2.81 2.21
N GLN A 201 -2.23 -1.65 2.15
CA GLN A 201 -2.87 -0.36 1.84
C GLN A 201 -3.29 -0.33 0.38
N PHE A 202 -2.41 -0.81 -0.49
CA PHE A 202 -2.68 -0.88 -1.91
C PHE A 202 -3.84 -1.83 -2.21
N SER A 203 -3.90 -2.99 -1.55
CA SER A 203 -5.03 -3.93 -1.63
C SER A 203 -6.37 -3.25 -1.29
N SER A 204 -6.37 -2.32 -0.32
CA SER A 204 -7.58 -1.59 0.05
C SER A 204 -8.07 -0.59 -1.02
N VAL A 205 -7.16 0.06 -1.77
CA VAL A 205 -7.54 0.91 -2.92
C VAL A 205 -7.85 0.08 -4.18
N LEU A 206 -7.41 -1.18 -4.23
CA LEU A 206 -7.93 -2.14 -5.20
C LEU A 206 -9.41 -2.48 -4.92
N GLY A 207 -9.89 -2.29 -3.70
CA GLY A 207 -11.28 -2.53 -3.29
C GLY A 207 -11.47 -3.77 -2.43
N PHE A 208 -10.37 -4.42 -2.01
CA PHE A 208 -10.45 -5.54 -1.08
C PHE A 208 -10.66 -5.04 0.35
N ASN A 209 -11.61 -5.66 1.06
CA ASN A 209 -11.84 -5.40 2.49
C ASN A 209 -10.85 -6.19 3.37
N THR A 210 -10.23 -7.22 2.80
CA THR A 210 -9.14 -7.99 3.38
C THR A 210 -7.82 -7.28 3.13
N VAL A 211 -6.90 -7.42 4.08
CA VAL A 211 -5.60 -6.75 4.02
C VAL A 211 -4.57 -7.50 3.15
N ASN A 212 -4.85 -8.76 2.79
CA ASN A 212 -4.10 -9.55 1.83
C ASN A 212 -5.05 -10.30 0.89
N PHE A 213 -5.92 -9.53 0.18
CA PHE A 213 -6.88 -9.88 -0.90
C PHE A 213 -7.73 -11.18 -0.75
N GLU A 214 -7.14 -12.34 -0.46
CA GLU A 214 -7.78 -13.63 -0.15
C GLU A 214 -7.98 -13.90 1.34
N ALA A 215 -7.15 -13.32 2.22
CA ALA A 215 -7.18 -13.59 3.65
C ALA A 215 -6.93 -12.35 4.50
N ASP A 216 -7.43 -12.39 5.72
CA ASP A 216 -6.99 -11.52 6.80
C ASP A 216 -5.72 -12.10 7.43
N LEU A 217 -4.65 -12.06 6.63
CA LEU A 217 -3.28 -12.35 7.06
C LEU A 217 -2.37 -11.22 6.56
N GLU A 218 -1.21 -11.04 7.20
CA GLU A 218 -0.21 -10.13 6.67
C GLU A 218 0.39 -10.68 5.36
N PRO A 219 0.84 -9.83 4.43
CA PRO A 219 1.63 -10.27 3.28
C PRO A 219 2.89 -11.00 3.75
N ASP A 220 3.23 -12.11 3.10
CA ASP A 220 4.47 -12.83 3.39
C ASP A 220 5.69 -12.05 2.88
N THR A 221 6.85 -12.38 3.42
CA THR A 221 8.12 -11.86 2.89
C THR A 221 8.25 -12.20 1.41
N SER A 222 8.57 -11.19 0.59
CA SER A 222 8.67 -11.30 -0.87
C SER A 222 7.34 -11.44 -1.62
N ASP A 223 6.20 -11.21 -0.96
CA ASP A 223 4.94 -11.01 -1.68
C ASP A 223 5.04 -9.76 -2.57
N ALA A 224 4.39 -9.82 -3.74
CA ALA A 224 4.39 -8.72 -4.70
C ALA A 224 3.08 -8.66 -5.48
N LEU A 225 2.62 -7.45 -5.74
CA LEU A 225 1.55 -7.17 -6.71
C LEU A 225 2.16 -6.61 -7.99
N THR A 226 1.85 -7.25 -9.11
CA THR A 226 2.21 -6.78 -10.44
C THR A 226 0.96 -6.29 -11.15
N MET A 227 1.02 -5.09 -11.70
CA MET A 227 -0.03 -4.56 -12.59
C MET A 227 0.54 -4.50 -14.00
N GLU A 228 -0.05 -5.28 -14.91
CA GLU A 228 0.33 -5.31 -16.32
C GLU A 228 -0.69 -4.51 -17.12
N PHE A 229 -0.20 -3.70 -18.06
CA PHE A 229 -1.02 -2.92 -18.97
C PHE A 229 -0.82 -3.37 -20.40
N TRP A 230 -1.92 -3.74 -21.05
CA TRP A 230 -1.96 -4.30 -22.40
C TRP A 230 -2.82 -3.41 -23.30
N VAL A 231 -2.40 -3.28 -24.56
CA VAL A 231 -3.17 -2.63 -25.63
C VAL A 231 -3.35 -3.66 -26.74
N ASP A 232 -4.58 -3.91 -27.16
CA ASP A 232 -4.87 -4.75 -28.32
C ASP A 232 -4.69 -3.93 -29.59
N GLU A 233 -3.76 -4.33 -30.44
CA GLU A 233 -3.41 -3.64 -31.68
C GLU A 233 -4.53 -3.69 -32.74
N ASN A 234 -5.52 -4.58 -32.60
CA ASN A 234 -6.60 -4.74 -33.57
C ASN A 234 -7.72 -3.72 -33.36
N ASP A 235 -8.07 -3.43 -32.11
CA ASP A 235 -9.22 -2.59 -31.75
C ASP A 235 -8.88 -1.45 -30.78
N ASN A 236 -7.60 -1.30 -30.41
CA ASN A 236 -7.09 -0.31 -29.46
C ASN A 236 -7.69 -0.43 -28.06
N SER A 237 -8.32 -1.56 -27.72
CA SER A 237 -8.81 -1.82 -26.39
C SER A 237 -7.66 -1.98 -25.40
N THR A 238 -7.92 -1.67 -24.13
CA THR A 238 -6.91 -1.73 -23.07
C THR A 238 -7.31 -2.74 -22.01
N VAL A 239 -6.32 -3.42 -21.44
CA VAL A 239 -6.53 -4.39 -20.35
C VAL A 239 -5.47 -4.17 -19.27
N ILE A 240 -5.92 -4.04 -18.04
CA ILE A 240 -5.11 -4.05 -16.82
C ILE A 240 -5.30 -5.40 -16.15
N LYS A 241 -4.20 -6.14 -16.02
CA LYS A 241 -4.12 -7.36 -15.22
C LYS A 241 -3.45 -7.07 -13.89
N VAL A 242 -3.97 -7.64 -12.82
CA VAL A 242 -3.37 -7.58 -11.49
C VAL A 242 -3.03 -8.98 -11.04
N LEU A 243 -1.74 -9.23 -10.86
CA LEU A 243 -1.17 -10.51 -10.51
C LEU A 243 -0.58 -10.45 -9.11
N HIS A 244 -0.92 -11.41 -8.26
CA HIS A 244 -0.36 -11.55 -6.93
C HIS A 244 0.65 -12.70 -6.88
N PHE A 245 1.91 -12.35 -6.64
CA PHE A 245 3.02 -13.27 -6.42
C PHE A 245 3.17 -13.53 -4.93
N ARG A 246 3.17 -14.80 -4.54
CA ARG A 246 3.36 -15.25 -3.17
C ARG A 246 4.69 -15.95 -3.01
N ARG A 247 5.30 -15.84 -1.83
CA ARG A 247 6.58 -16.48 -1.48
C ARG A 247 6.72 -17.93 -1.99
N ASP A 248 5.71 -18.76 -1.74
CA ASP A 248 5.77 -20.20 -2.01
C ASP A 248 5.10 -20.62 -3.34
N ASN A 249 4.62 -19.64 -4.13
CA ASN A 249 3.93 -19.90 -5.39
C ASN A 249 4.75 -19.43 -6.59
N LEU A 250 5.17 -20.38 -7.43
CA LEU A 250 5.86 -20.08 -8.69
C LEU A 250 4.95 -19.48 -9.76
N ILE A 251 3.63 -19.69 -9.62
CA ILE A 251 2.62 -19.17 -10.55
C ILE A 251 1.88 -18.04 -9.83
N PRO A 252 1.90 -16.81 -10.37
CA PRO A 252 1.13 -15.73 -9.80
C PRO A 252 -0.36 -16.03 -9.91
N LEU A 253 -1.11 -15.58 -8.92
CA LEU A 253 -2.56 -15.59 -9.00
C LEU A 253 -3.04 -14.37 -9.76
N ASP A 254 -3.85 -14.57 -10.79
CA ASP A 254 -4.58 -13.48 -11.43
C ASP A 254 -5.79 -13.07 -10.57
N ILE A 255 -5.70 -11.88 -9.95
CA ILE A 255 -6.74 -11.33 -9.08
C ILE A 255 -7.60 -10.28 -9.80
N SER A 256 -7.43 -10.09 -11.10
CA SER A 256 -8.07 -9.01 -11.87
C SER A 256 -9.60 -9.05 -11.77
N LYS A 257 -10.18 -10.26 -11.82
CA LYS A 257 -11.65 -10.46 -11.73
C LYS A 257 -12.20 -10.38 -10.30
N LEU A 258 -11.32 -10.45 -9.30
CA LEU A 258 -11.69 -10.31 -7.89
C LEU A 258 -11.77 -8.84 -7.48
N ILE A 259 -11.21 -7.94 -8.29
CA ILE A 259 -11.26 -6.49 -8.07
C ILE A 259 -12.69 -6.00 -8.31
N PRO A 260 -13.34 -5.37 -7.31
CA PRO A 260 -14.67 -4.81 -7.48
C PRO A 260 -14.74 -3.82 -8.65
N GLY A 261 -15.72 -4.01 -9.54
CA GLY A 261 -15.89 -3.24 -10.76
C GLY A 261 -15.18 -3.80 -12.00
N CYS A 262 -14.48 -4.93 -11.88
CA CYS A 262 -13.77 -5.61 -12.98
C CYS A 262 -14.27 -7.05 -13.24
N GLU A 263 -15.38 -7.46 -12.63
CA GLU A 263 -15.87 -8.85 -12.59
C GLU A 263 -16.33 -9.37 -13.96
N ASN A 264 -16.85 -8.49 -14.81
CA ASN A 264 -17.46 -8.84 -16.10
C ASN A 264 -16.47 -8.82 -17.28
N THR A 265 -15.17 -8.88 -17.00
CA THR A 265 -14.13 -8.81 -18.03
C THR A 265 -13.54 -10.19 -18.31
N SER A 266 -13.19 -10.49 -19.56
CA SER A 266 -12.64 -11.80 -19.93
C SER A 266 -11.22 -11.98 -19.36
N ASP A 267 -10.41 -10.91 -19.39
CA ASP A 267 -8.96 -10.97 -19.16
C ASP A 267 -8.41 -9.83 -18.29
N GLY A 268 -9.25 -8.94 -17.75
CA GLY A 268 -8.82 -7.80 -16.92
C GLY A 268 -9.60 -6.52 -17.19
N CYS A 269 -9.39 -5.51 -16.35
CA CYS A 269 -10.17 -4.26 -16.39
C CYS A 269 -9.66 -3.31 -17.48
N SER A 270 -10.52 -2.58 -18.19
CA SER A 270 -10.02 -1.49 -19.05
C SER A 270 -9.42 -0.35 -18.21
N LEU A 271 -8.54 0.47 -18.81
CA LEU A 271 -7.98 1.64 -18.14
C LEU A 271 -9.07 2.58 -17.63
N GLU A 272 -10.10 2.82 -18.44
CA GLU A 272 -11.24 3.67 -18.08
C GLU A 272 -12.04 3.09 -16.90
N GLN A 273 -12.35 1.79 -16.93
CA GLN A 273 -13.06 1.12 -15.83
C GLN A 273 -12.26 1.18 -14.53
N PHE A 274 -10.95 0.91 -14.62
CA PHE A 274 -10.07 0.92 -13.45
C PHE A 274 -9.90 2.33 -12.88
N ALA A 275 -9.80 3.36 -13.73
CA ALA A 275 -9.75 4.75 -13.30
C ALA A 275 -11.07 5.16 -12.63
N ALA A 276 -12.21 4.84 -13.24
CA ALA A 276 -13.53 5.17 -12.72
C ALA A 276 -13.77 4.58 -11.31
N LYS A 277 -13.39 3.32 -11.08
CA LYS A 277 -13.53 2.71 -9.75
C LYS A 277 -12.52 3.24 -8.72
N SER A 278 -11.41 3.83 -9.18
CA SER A 278 -10.36 4.39 -8.32
C SER A 278 -10.57 5.89 -8.03
N GLU A 279 -11.57 6.52 -8.66
CA GLU A 279 -11.91 7.93 -8.48
C GLU A 279 -12.17 8.34 -7.03
N PRO A 280 -12.83 7.54 -6.17
CA PRO A 280 -12.97 7.89 -4.75
C PRO A 280 -11.64 8.08 -4.03
N TYR A 281 -10.54 7.48 -4.53
CA TYR A 281 -9.22 7.59 -3.92
C TYR A 281 -8.34 8.64 -4.59
N ARG A 282 -8.87 9.39 -5.55
CA ARG A 282 -8.12 10.45 -6.23
C ARG A 282 -7.85 11.62 -5.29
N ILE A 283 -6.62 12.10 -5.34
CA ILE A 283 -6.23 13.37 -4.71
C ILE A 283 -6.46 14.48 -5.73
N ILE A 284 -7.36 15.41 -5.40
CA ILE A 284 -7.63 16.59 -6.23
C ILE A 284 -6.64 17.69 -5.85
N GLY A 285 -5.96 18.26 -6.85
CA GLY A 285 -4.88 19.21 -6.65
C GLY A 285 -3.55 18.52 -6.33
N THR A 286 -2.63 19.25 -5.71
CA THR A 286 -1.35 18.70 -5.27
C THR A 286 -1.50 17.93 -3.96
N PHE A 287 -0.59 16.97 -3.72
CA PHE A 287 -0.53 16.26 -2.44
C PHE A 287 -0.43 17.22 -1.24
N ASN A 288 0.34 18.31 -1.39
CA ASN A 288 0.48 19.33 -0.35
C ASN A 288 -0.82 20.08 -0.07
N GLU A 289 -1.57 20.47 -1.10
CA GLU A 289 -2.87 21.13 -0.94
C GLU A 289 -3.89 20.20 -0.26
N PHE A 290 -3.95 18.95 -0.70
CA PHE A 290 -4.80 17.93 -0.08
C PHE A 290 -4.45 17.72 1.39
N CYS A 291 -3.17 17.55 1.70
CA CYS A 291 -2.70 17.33 3.06
C CYS A 291 -2.86 18.56 3.97
N ALA A 292 -2.86 19.77 3.41
CA ALA A 292 -3.15 21.00 4.13
C ALA A 292 -4.66 21.22 4.39
N SER A 293 -5.53 20.54 3.64
CA SER A 293 -6.98 20.61 3.85
C SER A 293 -7.40 19.81 5.09
N SER A 294 -7.99 20.49 6.08
CA SER A 294 -8.42 19.84 7.32
C SER A 294 -9.71 19.04 7.13
N ILE A 295 -9.81 17.89 7.80
CA ILE A 295 -11.03 17.09 7.96
C ILE A 295 -11.98 17.77 8.94
N TYR A 296 -11.47 18.63 9.82
CA TYR A 296 -12.27 19.37 10.80
C TYR A 296 -13.03 20.55 10.20
N SER A 297 -12.61 21.08 9.05
CA SER A 297 -13.38 22.13 8.38
C SER A 297 -14.65 21.57 7.78
N THR A 298 -15.79 22.19 8.12
CA THR A 298 -17.07 21.93 7.43
C THR A 298 -16.92 22.18 5.94
N PRO A 299 -17.47 21.32 5.06
CA PRO A 299 -17.52 21.61 3.64
C PRO A 299 -18.23 22.96 3.44
N GLU A 300 -17.55 23.96 2.90
CA GLU A 300 -18.23 25.14 2.39
C GLU A 300 -19.16 24.67 1.28
N PHE A 301 -20.46 24.67 1.55
CA PHE A 301 -21.47 24.54 0.50
C PHE A 301 -21.25 25.70 -0.46
N LYS A 302 -20.51 25.47 -1.55
CA LYS A 302 -20.55 26.34 -2.72
C LYS A 302 -21.95 26.21 -3.31
N ILE A 303 -22.86 27.07 -2.86
CA ILE A 303 -24.13 27.30 -3.54
C ILE A 303 -23.76 27.78 -4.94
N SER A 304 -23.88 26.89 -5.91
CA SER A 304 -23.83 27.23 -7.32
C SER A 304 -25.00 28.18 -7.60
N SER A 305 -24.73 29.48 -7.56
CA SER A 305 -25.66 30.49 -8.04
C SER A 305 -25.70 30.40 -9.57
N LYS A 306 -26.52 29.50 -10.09
CA LYS A 306 -27.02 29.62 -11.47
C LYS A 306 -28.15 30.66 -11.45
N HIS A 307 -27.83 31.87 -11.90
CA HIS A 307 -28.77 32.77 -12.57
C HIS A 307 -28.28 32.98 -13.99
#